data_AF-A0A0C3NQ72-F1
#
_entry.id   AF-A0A0C3NQ72-F1
#
_cell.length_a   1.000
_cell.length_b   1.000
_cell.length_c   1.000
_cell.angle_alpha   90.00
_cell.angle_beta   90.00
_cell.angle_gamma   90.00
#
_symmetry.space_group_name_H-M   'P 1'
#
loop_
_entity.id
_entity.type
_entity.pdbx_description
1 polymer ?
#
loop_
_entity_poly.entity_id
_entity_poly.type
_entity_poly.pdbx_seq_one_letter_code
_entity_poly.pdbx_strand_id
1 'polypeptide(L)'
;MYYSTGQPCDSSGNPLPVGQPSPETPSEKQPNDWLPYSSRLEFELADFLFTHSQMSAANINELLDLWIATLLGAGSQPVFKDSAEMYKTINHTILGDVQWENFCISYTGE
;
A
#
# COMPACT_ATOMS: atom_id res chain seq x y z
N MET A 1 0.16 -23.13 25.13
CA MET A 1 1.10 -22.74 24.05
C MET A 1 0.28 -22.54 22.79
N TYR A 2 -0.06 -21.29 22.45
CA TYR A 2 -0.70 -20.98 21.16
C TYR A 2 0.41 -20.58 20.20
N TYR A 3 0.62 -21.37 19.14
CA TYR A 3 1.55 -21.03 18.07
C TYR A 3 0.72 -20.66 16.84
N SER A 4 0.91 -19.44 16.33
CA SER A 4 0.32 -19.02 15.07
C SER A 4 1.24 -19.47 13.95
N THR A 5 0.85 -20.49 13.20
CA THR A 5 1.50 -20.81 11.93
C THR A 5 1.00 -19.81 10.90
N GLY A 6 1.88 -19.02 10.28
CA GLY A 6 1.53 -18.11 9.19
C GLY A 6 1.07 -18.88 7.96
N GLN A 7 -0.17 -19.37 7.99
CA GLN A 7 -0.78 -20.14 6.91
C GLN A 7 -1.18 -19.18 5.78
N PRO A 8 -0.77 -19.44 4.52
CA PRO A 8 -1.18 -18.62 3.39
C PRO A 8 -2.70 -18.54 3.26
N CYS A 9 -3.23 -17.36 2.89
CA CYS A 9 -4.65 -17.11 2.70
C CYS A 9 -4.92 -16.48 1.34
N ASP A 10 -6.15 -16.65 0.84
CA ASP A 10 -6.65 -15.95 -0.35
C ASP A 10 -6.90 -14.45 -0.07
N SER A 11 -7.30 -13.70 -1.10
CA SER A 11 -7.61 -12.25 -1.00
C SER A 11 -8.81 -11.92 -0.09
N SER A 12 -9.61 -12.92 0.27
CA SER A 12 -10.72 -12.79 1.23
C SER A 12 -10.32 -13.18 2.65
N GLY A 13 -9.05 -13.56 2.86
CA GLY A 13 -8.53 -14.01 4.16
C GLY A 13 -8.86 -15.47 4.49
N ASN A 14 -9.37 -16.26 3.55
CA ASN A 14 -9.61 -17.68 3.78
C ASN A 14 -8.31 -18.47 3.63
N PRO A 15 -8.05 -19.47 4.49
CA PRO A 15 -6.83 -20.26 4.39
C PRO A 15 -6.74 -21.01 3.06
N LEU A 16 -5.58 -20.95 2.41
CA LEU A 16 -5.31 -21.73 1.20
C LEU A 16 -5.14 -23.22 1.55
N PRO A 17 -5.63 -24.14 0.69
CA PRO A 17 -5.37 -25.56 0.80
C PRO A 17 -3.87 -25.88 0.84
N VAL A 18 -3.49 -26.85 1.67
CA VAL A 18 -2.11 -27.30 1.80
C VAL A 18 -1.60 -27.84 0.46
N GLY A 19 -0.52 -27.24 -0.06
CA GLY A 19 0.15 -27.69 -1.28
C GLY A 19 -0.33 -27.03 -2.58
N GLN A 20 -1.21 -26.02 -2.52
CA GLN A 20 -1.55 -25.23 -3.69
C GLN A 20 -0.38 -24.30 -4.05
N PRO A 21 0.05 -24.22 -5.33
CA PRO A 21 1.06 -23.26 -5.76
C PRO A 21 0.64 -21.85 -5.37
N SER A 22 1.60 -20.98 -5.01
CA SER A 22 1.32 -19.56 -4.88
C SER A 22 0.54 -19.06 -6.11
N PRO A 23 -0.40 -18.11 -5.94
CA PRO A 23 -1.06 -17.47 -7.07
C PRO A 23 -0.03 -17.10 -8.15
N GLU A 24 -0.36 -17.33 -9.42
CA GLU A 24 0.56 -17.08 -10.52
C GLU A 24 1.12 -15.66 -10.42
N THR A 25 2.46 -15.55 -10.49
CA THR A 25 3.15 -14.27 -10.55
C THR A 25 2.51 -13.42 -11.64
N PRO A 26 2.01 -12.22 -11.33
CA PRO A 26 1.56 -11.29 -12.34
C PRO A 26 2.69 -11.07 -13.36
N SER A 27 2.32 -10.98 -14.64
CA SER A 27 3.24 -10.69 -15.74
C SER A 27 4.13 -9.49 -15.39
N GLU A 28 5.40 -9.53 -15.81
CA GLU A 28 6.40 -8.50 -15.62
C GLU A 28 5.76 -7.11 -15.77
N LYS A 29 5.68 -6.34 -14.67
CA LYS A 29 5.03 -5.02 -14.68
C LYS A 29 5.63 -4.20 -15.81
N GLN A 30 4.78 -3.67 -16.69
CA GLN A 30 5.23 -2.74 -17.71
C GLN A 30 5.93 -1.56 -17.01
N PRO A 31 7.01 -0.99 -17.56
CA PRO A 31 7.76 0.09 -16.90
C PRO A 31 6.94 1.32 -16.50
N ASN A 32 5.76 1.49 -17.11
CA ASN A 32 4.83 2.59 -16.83
C ASN A 32 3.54 2.13 -16.11
N ASP A 33 3.47 0.89 -15.65
CA ASP A 33 2.34 0.40 -14.87
C ASP A 33 2.50 0.80 -13.39
N TRP A 34 1.96 1.99 -13.07
CA TRP A 34 1.93 2.54 -11.73
C TRP A 34 0.68 2.14 -10.95
N LEU A 35 -0.18 1.27 -11.48
CA LEU A 35 -1.43 0.92 -10.81
C LEU A 35 -1.19 0.42 -9.37
N PRO A 36 -2.02 0.85 -8.41
CA PRO A 36 -3.25 1.64 -8.54
C PRO A 36 -3.05 3.16 -8.66
N TYR A 37 -1.81 3.64 -8.62
CA TYR A 37 -1.49 5.06 -8.73
C TYR A 37 -1.64 5.53 -10.17
N SER A 38 -2.08 6.77 -10.35
CA SER A 38 -2.26 7.38 -11.68
C SER A 38 -0.92 7.79 -12.31
N SER A 39 0.13 7.91 -11.50
CA SER A 39 1.47 8.29 -11.95
C SER A 39 2.56 7.85 -10.96
N ARG A 40 3.81 7.85 -11.45
CA ARG A 40 5.01 7.70 -10.60
C ARG A 40 5.05 8.69 -9.44
N LEU A 41 4.70 9.97 -9.70
CA LEU A 41 4.73 11.02 -8.70
C LEU A 41 3.77 10.71 -7.54
N GLU A 42 2.57 10.21 -7.87
CA GLU A 42 1.57 9.83 -6.88
C GLU A 42 2.07 8.67 -6.00
N PHE A 43 2.74 7.67 -6.60
CA PHE A 43 3.40 6.59 -5.86
C PHE A 43 4.52 7.09 -4.94
N GLU A 44 5.47 7.86 -5.47
CA GLU A 44 6.63 8.33 -4.71
C GLU A 44 6.23 9.25 -3.55
N LEU A 45 5.20 10.08 -3.75
CA LEU A 45 4.67 10.92 -2.68
C LEU A 45 3.99 10.07 -1.59
N ALA A 46 3.19 9.08 -1.97
CA ALA A 46 2.54 8.19 -1.01
C ALA A 46 3.58 7.39 -0.20
N ASP A 47 4.60 6.83 -0.85
CA ASP A 47 5.71 6.16 -0.17
C ASP A 47 6.41 7.11 0.81
N PHE A 48 6.83 8.28 0.36
CA PHE A 48 7.50 9.27 1.20
C PHE A 48 6.67 9.65 2.44
N LEU A 49 5.38 9.96 2.27
CA LEU A 49 4.52 10.38 3.37
C LEU A 49 4.19 9.24 4.33
N PHE A 50 3.98 8.03 3.81
CA PHE A 50 3.53 6.89 4.60
C PHE A 50 4.68 6.12 5.27
N THR A 51 5.74 5.77 4.53
CA THR A 51 6.80 4.89 5.02
C THR A 51 7.96 5.67 5.64
N HIS A 52 8.40 6.77 5.00
CA HIS A 52 9.57 7.54 5.44
C HIS A 52 9.21 8.58 6.50
N SER A 53 8.28 9.48 6.18
CA SER A 53 7.88 10.56 7.09
C SER A 53 6.88 10.12 8.16
N GLN A 54 6.13 9.05 7.92
CA GLN A 54 5.00 8.59 8.76
C GLN A 54 4.09 9.76 9.17
N MET A 55 3.75 10.60 8.19
CA MET A 55 3.04 11.84 8.42
C MET A 55 1.60 11.57 8.87
N SER A 56 1.11 12.36 9.83
CA SER A 56 -0.27 12.24 10.29
C SER A 56 -1.26 12.63 9.18
N ALA A 57 -2.46 12.03 9.18
CA ALA A 57 -3.51 12.35 8.21
C ALA A 57 -3.84 13.86 8.18
N ALA A 58 -3.83 14.52 9.35
CA ALA A 58 -4.06 15.96 9.47
C ALA A 58 -2.96 16.77 8.75
N ASN A 59 -1.70 16.42 8.95
CA ASN A 59 -0.57 17.10 8.30
C ASN A 59 -0.53 16.80 6.79
N ILE A 60 -0.93 15.60 6.37
CA ILE A 60 -1.07 15.26 4.94
C ILE A 60 -2.16 16.13 4.30
N ASN A 61 -3.31 16.28 4.96
CA ASN A 61 -4.37 17.16 4.45
C ASN A 61 -3.89 18.62 4.36
N GLU A 62 -3.20 19.13 5.38
CA GLU A 62 -2.63 20.48 5.36
C GLU A 62 -1.64 20.66 4.20
N LEU A 63 -0.75 19.69 3.97
CA LEU A 63 0.17 19.69 2.84
C LEU A 63 -0.57 19.71 1.49
N LEU A 64 -1.59 18.88 1.33
CA LEU A 64 -2.37 18.80 0.09
C LEU A 64 -3.21 20.07 -0.14
N ASP A 65 -3.76 20.68 0.91
CA ASP A 65 -4.48 21.95 0.83
C ASP A 65 -3.55 23.09 0.38
N LEU A 66 -2.33 23.15 0.95
CA LEU A 66 -1.30 24.10 0.53
C LEU A 66 -0.89 23.87 -0.93
N TRP A 67 -0.75 22.62 -1.35
CA TRP A 67 -0.46 22.29 -2.74
C TRP A 67 -1.61 22.74 -3.65
N ILE A 68 -2.85 22.37 -3.35
CA ILE A 68 -4.04 22.77 -4.12
C ILE A 68 -4.11 24.29 -4.28
N ALA A 69 -3.81 25.05 -3.23
CA ALA A 69 -3.78 26.50 -3.29
C ALA A 69 -2.82 27.05 -4.36
N THR A 70 -1.70 26.37 -4.63
CA THR A 70 -0.77 26.74 -5.72
C THR A 70 -1.30 26.43 -7.11
N LEU A 71 -2.24 25.49 -7.24
CA LEU A 71 -2.82 25.05 -8.51
C LEU A 71 -4.02 25.91 -8.95
N LEU A 72 -4.58 26.72 -8.05
CA LEU A 72 -5.67 27.65 -8.33
C LEU A 72 -5.24 28.68 -9.39
N GLY A 73 -5.62 28.42 -10.63
CA GLY A 73 -5.33 29.26 -11.81
C GLY A 73 -4.64 28.52 -12.96
N ALA A 74 -4.02 27.36 -12.70
CA ALA A 74 -3.32 26.56 -13.71
C ALA A 74 -4.18 25.46 -14.35
N GLY A 75 -5.39 25.20 -13.82
CA GLY A 75 -6.27 24.13 -14.29
C GLY A 75 -5.74 22.71 -14.04
N SER A 76 -4.67 22.58 -13.25
CA SER A 76 -4.05 21.30 -12.90
C SER A 76 -4.78 20.65 -11.72
N GLN A 77 -4.84 19.33 -11.72
CA GLN A 77 -5.42 18.53 -10.63
C GLN A 77 -4.35 18.25 -9.56
N PRO A 78 -4.74 18.17 -8.28
CA PRO A 78 -3.81 17.74 -7.23
C PRO A 78 -3.45 16.25 -7.39
N VAL A 79 -2.31 15.88 -6.81
CA VAL A 79 -1.81 14.48 -6.77
C VAL A 79 -2.73 13.56 -5.96
N PHE A 80 -3.23 14.07 -4.83
CA PHE A 80 -4.32 13.49 -4.05
C PHE A 80 -5.21 14.64 -3.59
N LYS A 81 -6.52 14.38 -3.49
CA LYS A 81 -7.48 15.32 -2.93
C LYS A 81 -7.31 15.46 -1.42
N ASP A 82 -7.08 14.35 -0.73
CA ASP A 82 -6.95 14.27 0.72
C ASP A 82 -6.20 12.98 1.12
N SER A 83 -5.87 12.87 2.41
CA SER A 83 -5.26 11.69 2.99
C SER A 83 -6.11 10.42 2.84
N ALA A 84 -7.44 10.53 2.80
CA ALA A 84 -8.31 9.36 2.66
C ALA A 84 -8.21 8.75 1.25
N GLU A 85 -8.12 9.59 0.22
CA GLU A 85 -7.81 9.13 -1.14
C GLU A 85 -6.43 8.47 -1.19
N MET A 86 -5.40 9.09 -0.62
CA MET A 86 -4.05 8.51 -0.56
C MET A 86 -4.05 7.14 0.12
N TYR A 87 -4.65 7.01 1.31
CA TYR A 87 -4.72 5.73 2.03
C TYR A 87 -5.54 4.70 1.28
N LYS A 88 -6.62 5.11 0.59
CA LYS A 88 -7.39 4.19 -0.25
C LYS A 88 -6.54 3.65 -1.40
N THR A 89 -5.75 4.50 -2.07
CA THR A 89 -4.83 4.09 -3.12
C THR A 89 -3.74 3.15 -2.58
N ILE A 90 -3.17 3.44 -1.40
CA ILE A 90 -2.22 2.53 -0.72
C ILE A 90 -2.88 1.17 -0.44
N ASN A 91 -4.09 1.16 0.12
CA ASN A 91 -4.81 -0.09 0.44
C ASN A 91 -5.22 -0.88 -0.82
N HIS A 92 -5.44 -0.19 -1.94
CA HIS A 92 -5.68 -0.82 -3.23
C HIS A 92 -4.39 -1.24 -3.93
N THR A 93 -3.23 -0.94 -3.37
CA THR A 93 -1.96 -1.42 -3.93
C THR A 93 -2.00 -2.92 -3.85
N ILE A 94 -2.15 -3.54 -5.02
CA ILE A 94 -2.04 -4.98 -5.16
C ILE A 94 -0.67 -5.30 -4.57
N LEU A 95 -0.65 -6.04 -3.45
CA LEU A 95 0.57 -6.61 -2.92
C LEU A 95 1.19 -7.35 -4.11
N GLY A 96 2.24 -6.74 -4.67
CA GLY A 96 3.10 -7.44 -5.60
C GLY A 96 3.54 -8.71 -4.90
N ASP A 97 3.77 -9.77 -5.66
CA ASP A 97 4.04 -11.13 -5.22
C ASP A 97 5.34 -11.22 -4.40
N VAL A 98 5.37 -10.58 -3.22
CA VAL A 98 6.42 -10.67 -2.23
C VAL A 98 6.24 -12.06 -1.65
N GLN A 99 7.27 -12.89 -1.85
CA GLN A 99 7.35 -14.21 -1.25
C GLN A 99 6.94 -14.10 0.22
N TRP A 100 5.83 -14.73 0.60
CA TRP A 100 5.40 -14.77 1.99
C TRP A 100 6.45 -15.53 2.79
N GLU A 101 7.26 -14.81 3.57
CA GLU A 101 8.11 -15.41 4.58
C GLU A 101 7.30 -15.59 5.86
N ASN A 102 7.05 -16.83 6.25
CA ASN A 102 6.46 -17.14 7.53
C ASN A 102 7.56 -17.40 8.57
N PHE A 103 7.36 -16.87 9.77
CA PHE A 103 8.21 -17.18 10.91
C PHE A 103 7.35 -17.47 12.13
N CYS A 104 7.75 -18.48 12.90
CA CYS A 104 7.04 -18.88 14.10
C CYS A 104 7.57 -18.06 15.28
N ILE A 105 6.69 -17.33 15.95
CA ILE A 105 7.00 -16.65 17.20
C ILE A 105 6.24 -17.36 18.33
N SER A 106 6.91 -17.58 19.45
CA SER A 106 6.28 -18.01 20.70
C SER A 106 6.53 -16.97 21.79
N TYR A 107 5.46 -16.48 22.42
CA TYR A 107 5.57 -15.64 23.61
C TYR A 107 5.89 -16.52 24.83
N THR A 108 7.02 -16.25 25.50
CA THR A 108 7.48 -17.03 26.65
C THR A 108 7.06 -16.50 28.01
N GLY A 109 6.49 -15.28 28.08
CA GLY A 109 6.03 -14.67 29.34
C GLY A 109 7.16 -14.25 30.28
N GLU A 110 7.31 -12.95 30.48
CA GLU A 110 7.78 -12.33 31.72
C GLU A 110 6.78 -11.23 32.11
#